data_AF-A0A941ZXD2-F1
#
_entry.id   AF-A0A941ZXD2-F1
#
_cell.length_a   1.000
_cell.length_b   1.000
_cell.length_c   1.000
_cell.angle_alpha   90.00
_cell.angle_beta   90.00
_cell.angle_gamma   90.00
#
_symmetry.space_group_name_H-M   'P 1'
#
loop_
_entity.id
_entity.type
_entity.pdbx_description
1 polymer ?
#
loop_
_entity_poly.entity_id
_entity_poly.type
_entity_poly.pdbx_seq_one_letter_code
_entity_poly.pdbx_strand_id
1 'polypeptide(L)'
;MDSVKRFRRTAGVILIASLVAILVLGTGPAAPLFAQAPLKVAAVFETPIEEPWVNQIHVALLKAKKEMGIQYDWSESVKSADFARVMR
;
A
#
# COMPACT_ATOMS: atom_id res chain seq x y z
N MET A 1 -50.26 15.27 -24.97
CA MET A 1 -49.84 14.07 -24.20
C MET A 1 -48.33 13.80 -24.37
N ASP A 2 -47.54 14.84 -24.68
CA ASP A 2 -46.25 14.69 -25.38
C ASP A 2 -45.04 15.14 -24.55
N SER A 3 -45.30 15.80 -23.42
CA SER A 3 -44.26 16.33 -22.53
C SER A 3 -43.60 15.23 -21.67
N VAL A 4 -44.39 14.23 -21.22
CA VAL A 4 -43.92 13.14 -20.34
C VAL A 4 -43.00 12.15 -21.06
N LYS A 5 -43.16 11.96 -22.38
CA LYS A 5 -42.29 11.07 -23.19
C LYS A 5 -40.90 11.66 -23.42
N ARG A 6 -40.75 12.99 -23.47
CA ARG A 6 -39.42 13.65 -23.62
C ARG A 6 -38.59 13.52 -22.35
N PHE A 7 -39.20 13.66 -21.18
CA PHE A 7 -38.53 13.57 -19.87
C PHE A 7 -37.97 12.16 -19.56
N ARG A 8 -38.69 11.10 -19.95
CA ARG A 8 -38.23 9.72 -19.76
C ARG A 8 -37.11 9.31 -20.74
N ARG A 9 -36.98 9.99 -21.87
CA ARG A 9 -35.93 9.75 -22.88
C ARG A 9 -34.61 10.43 -22.49
N THR A 10 -34.67 11.64 -21.92
CA THR A 10 -33.47 12.35 -21.45
C THR A 10 -32.84 11.69 -20.22
N ALA A 11 -33.65 11.14 -19.30
CA ALA A 11 -33.15 10.40 -18.14
C ALA A 11 -32.37 9.11 -18.52
N GLY A 12 -32.81 8.41 -19.57
CA GLY A 12 -32.11 7.22 -20.09
C GLY A 12 -30.79 7.56 -20.79
N VAL A 13 -30.74 8.68 -21.52
CA VAL A 13 -29.50 9.15 -22.18
C VAL A 13 -28.45 9.61 -21.16
N ILE A 14 -28.87 10.23 -20.05
CA ILE A 14 -27.96 10.65 -18.97
C ILE A 14 -27.37 9.42 -18.26
N LEU A 15 -28.17 8.37 -17.98
CA LEU A 15 -27.67 7.14 -17.36
C LEU A 15 -26.68 6.36 -18.25
N ILE A 16 -26.91 6.33 -19.56
CA ILE A 16 -26.02 5.67 -20.52
C ILE A 16 -24.73 6.50 -20.72
N ALA A 17 -24.83 7.83 -20.75
CA ALA A 17 -23.66 8.72 -20.83
C ALA A 17 -22.74 8.57 -19.61
N SER A 18 -23.30 8.38 -18.41
CA SER A 18 -22.51 8.13 -17.19
C SER A 18 -21.78 6.79 -17.21
N LEU A 19 -22.37 5.75 -17.81
CA LEU A 19 -21.74 4.43 -17.93
C LEU A 19 -20.58 4.45 -18.95
N VAL A 20 -20.72 5.22 -20.02
CA VAL A 20 -19.67 5.40 -21.04
C VAL A 20 -18.52 6.25 -20.53
N ALA A 21 -18.78 7.27 -19.69
CA ALA A 21 -17.72 8.08 -19.07
C ALA A 21 -16.80 7.26 -18.14
N ILE A 22 -17.33 6.26 -17.44
CA ILE A 22 -16.54 5.34 -16.59
C ILE A 22 -15.67 4.40 -17.45
N LEU A 23 -16.18 3.96 -18.61
CA LEU A 23 -15.44 3.09 -19.54
C LEU A 23 -14.32 3.83 -20.30
N VAL A 24 -14.50 5.11 -20.63
CA VAL A 24 -13.49 5.91 -21.33
C VAL A 24 -12.35 6.35 -20.41
N LEU A 25 -12.62 6.57 -19.11
CA LEU A 25 -11.58 6.88 -18.12
C LEU A 25 -10.76 5.65 -17.69
N GLY A 26 -11.26 4.43 -17.90
CA GLY A 26 -10.57 3.17 -17.55
C GLY A 26 -9.74 2.54 -18.68
N THR A 27 -9.73 3.11 -19.88
CA THR A 27 -9.10 2.52 -21.10
C THR A 27 -7.93 3.32 -21.66
N GLY A 28 -7.49 4.39 -20.98
CA GLY A 28 -6.19 5.00 -21.25
C GLY A 28 -5.07 3.96 -21.05
N PRO A 29 -3.93 4.06 -21.77
CA PRO A 29 -2.82 3.13 -21.56
C PRO A 29 -2.44 3.21 -20.09
N ALA A 30 -2.80 2.16 -19.34
CA ALA A 30 -2.31 1.99 -17.99
C ALA A 30 -0.80 2.00 -18.14
N ALA A 31 -0.16 3.08 -17.68
CA ALA A 31 1.28 3.07 -17.51
C ALA A 31 1.61 1.76 -16.80
N PRO A 32 2.61 0.98 -17.26
CA PRO A 32 2.94 -0.27 -16.62
C PRO A 32 3.10 0.02 -15.13
N LEU A 33 2.23 -0.59 -14.33
CA LEU A 33 2.32 -0.51 -12.88
C LEU A 33 3.58 -1.30 -12.56
N PHE A 34 4.73 -0.62 -12.58
CA PHE A 34 6.00 -1.23 -12.21
C PHE A 34 5.78 -1.86 -10.84
N ALA A 35 5.89 -3.19 -10.76
CA ALA A 35 5.84 -3.87 -9.49
C ALA A 35 6.90 -3.23 -8.61
N GLN A 36 6.47 -2.49 -7.59
CA GLN A 36 7.38 -1.82 -6.67
C GLN A 36 8.25 -2.92 -6.05
N ALA A 37 9.58 -2.81 -6.21
CA ALA A 37 10.49 -3.73 -5.56
C ALA A 37 10.15 -3.79 -4.05
N PRO A 38 10.20 -4.98 -3.41
CA PRO A 38 9.81 -5.12 -2.02
C PRO A 38 10.65 -4.19 -1.16
N LEU A 39 9.98 -3.42 -0.30
CA LEU A 39 10.65 -2.46 0.57
C LEU A 39 11.61 -3.18 1.50
N LYS A 40 12.88 -2.78 1.50
CA LYS A 40 13.91 -3.33 2.39
C LYS A 40 13.91 -2.56 3.70
N VAL A 41 13.72 -3.26 4.80
CA VAL A 41 13.66 -2.72 6.16
C VAL A 41 14.64 -3.51 7.03
N ALA A 42 15.60 -2.82 7.62
CA ALA A 42 16.51 -3.38 8.60
C ALA A 42 16.25 -2.75 9.96
N ALA A 43 16.13 -3.57 11.02
CA ALA A 43 16.02 -3.08 12.40
C ALA A 43 17.24 -3.49 13.22
N VAL A 44 17.82 -2.55 13.95
CA VAL A 44 18.94 -2.79 14.86
C VAL A 44 18.51 -2.37 16.26
N PHE A 45 18.53 -3.31 17.20
CA PHE A 45 18.12 -3.08 18.58
C PHE A 45 19.33 -3.18 19.53
N GLU A 46 19.43 -2.23 20.46
CA GLU A 46 20.46 -2.29 21.51
C GLU A 46 20.13 -3.34 22.57
N THR A 47 18.85 -3.41 22.94
CA THR A 47 18.35 -4.36 23.92
C THR A 47 17.78 -5.61 23.24
N PRO A 48 17.66 -6.73 23.97
CA PRO A 48 17.05 -7.96 23.44
C PRO A 48 15.59 -7.78 23.05
N ILE A 49 15.09 -8.61 22.12
CA ILE A 49 13.71 -8.54 21.62
C ILE A 49 12.70 -8.92 22.70
N GLU A 50 13.09 -9.63 23.76
CA GLU A 50 12.21 -9.99 24.88
C GLU A 50 11.69 -8.76 25.64
N GLU A 51 12.37 -7.62 25.53
CA GLU A 51 11.92 -6.36 26.14
C GLU A 51 10.59 -5.89 25.51
N PRO A 52 9.58 -5.48 26.32
CA PRO A 52 8.21 -5.26 25.84
C PRO A 52 8.10 -4.30 24.66
N TRP A 53 8.86 -3.20 24.67
CA TRP A 53 8.84 -2.20 23.61
C TRP A 53 9.45 -2.72 22.30
N VAL A 54 10.60 -3.38 22.38
CA VAL A 54 11.30 -3.92 21.20
C VAL A 54 10.48 -5.05 20.58
N ASN A 55 9.89 -5.90 21.41
CA ASN A 55 9.01 -6.97 20.96
C ASN A 55 7.83 -6.43 20.12
N GLN A 56 7.18 -5.35 20.57
CA GLN A 56 6.06 -4.77 19.81
C GLN A 56 6.48 -4.28 18.42
N ILE A 57 7.65 -3.64 18.32
CA ILE A 57 8.19 -3.20 17.03
C ILE A 57 8.49 -4.42 16.15
N HIS A 58 9.13 -5.45 16.71
CA HIS A 58 9.47 -6.68 15.98
C HIS A 58 8.23 -7.40 15.43
N VAL A 59 7.20 -7.57 16.27
CA VAL A 59 5.92 -8.20 15.87
C VAL A 59 5.23 -7.38 14.79
N ALA A 60 5.23 -6.05 14.89
CA ALA A 60 4.66 -5.18 13.86
C ALA A 60 5.38 -5.31 12.51
N LEU A 61 6.72 -5.40 12.53
CA LEU A 61 7.53 -5.58 11.32
C LEU A 61 7.35 -6.98 10.70
N LEU A 62 7.21 -8.03 11.52
CA LEU A 62 6.85 -9.37 11.04
C LEU A 62 5.47 -9.39 10.39
N LYS A 63 4.49 -8.68 10.96
CA LYS A 63 3.17 -8.52 10.36
C LYS A 63 3.26 -7.80 9.01
N ALA A 64 4.03 -6.71 8.94
CA ALA A 64 4.26 -5.98 7.69
C ALA A 64 4.97 -6.84 6.63
N LYS A 65 5.93 -7.70 7.03
CA LYS A 65 6.59 -8.67 6.13
C LYS A 65 5.56 -9.59 5.48
N LYS A 66 4.58 -10.05 6.26
CA LYS A 66 3.52 -10.96 5.79
C LYS A 66 2.46 -10.26 4.94
N GLU A 67 1.99 -9.08 5.37
CA GLU A 67 0.85 -8.40 4.76
C GLU A 67 1.24 -7.46 3.61
N MET A 68 2.40 -6.81 3.72
CA MET A 68 2.87 -5.80 2.76
C MET A 68 4.05 -6.29 1.92
N GLY A 69 4.58 -7.50 2.19
CA GLY A 69 5.65 -8.11 1.41
C GLY A 69 7.01 -7.40 1.55
N ILE A 70 7.27 -6.73 2.68
CA ILE A 70 8.57 -6.09 2.92
C ILE A 70 9.67 -7.14 3.14
N GLN A 71 10.90 -6.84 2.72
CA GLN A 71 12.09 -7.58 3.14
C GLN A 71 12.52 -7.06 4.50
N TYR A 72 12.36 -7.89 5.53
CA TYR A 72 12.69 -7.53 6.91
C TYR A 72 13.80 -8.41 7.46
N ASP A 73 14.91 -7.75 7.83
CA ASP A 73 16.07 -8.30 8.52
C ASP A 73 16.32 -7.54 9.82
N TRP A 74 16.89 -8.20 10.83
CA TRP A 74 17.10 -7.58 12.13
C TRP A 74 18.31 -8.13 12.88
N SER A 75 18.82 -7.32 13.80
CA SER A 75 19.88 -7.68 14.76
C SER A 75 19.57 -7.06 16.12
N GLU A 76 19.85 -7.81 17.18
CA GLU A 76 19.67 -7.37 18.57
C GLU A 76 21.01 -7.38 19.32
N SER A 77 21.01 -6.85 20.55
CA SER A 77 22.19 -6.81 21.42
C SER A 77 23.39 -6.07 20.79
N VAL A 78 23.12 -5.10 19.91
CA VAL A 78 24.18 -4.28 19.31
C VAL A 78 24.49 -3.13 20.26
N LYS A 79 25.76 -2.96 20.67
CA LYS A 79 26.15 -1.81 21.50
C LYS A 79 25.97 -0.52 20.71
N SER A 80 25.52 0.56 21.35
CA SER A 80 25.27 1.83 20.65
C SER A 80 26.50 2.38 19.92
N ALA A 81 27.71 2.11 20.43
CA ALA A 81 28.98 2.47 19.77
C ALA A 81 29.21 1.73 18.43
N ASP A 82 28.63 0.54 18.25
CA ASP A 82 28.78 -0.28 17.05
C ASP A 82 27.70 -0.02 15.99
N PHE A 83 26.68 0.79 16.28
CA PHE A 83 25.55 1.06 15.37
C PHE A 83 26.01 1.54 13.99
N ALA A 84 26.93 2.51 13.96
CA ALA A 84 27.44 3.06 12.71
C ALA A 84 28.23 2.04 11.86
N ARG A 85 28.75 0.97 12.47
CA ARG A 85 29.38 -0.14 11.75
C ARG A 85 28.34 -1.07 11.17
N VAL A 86 27.29 -1.40 11.92
CA VAL A 86 26.24 -2.36 11.54
C VAL A 86 25.32 -1.80 10.45
N MET A 87 25.11 -0.48 10.41
CA MET A 87 24.23 0.17 9.42
C MET A 87 24.89 0.46 8.06
N ARG A 88 26.21 0.26 7.91
CA ARG A 88 26.91 0.43 6.63
C ARG A 88 26.69 -0.77 5.73
#